data_AF-A0A7W1QX53-F1
#
_entry.id   AF-A0A7W1QX53-F1
#
_cell.length_a   1.000
_cell.length_b   1.000
_cell.length_c   1.000
_cell.angle_alpha   90.00
_cell.angle_beta   90.00
_cell.angle_gamma   90.00
#
_symmetry.space_group_name_H-M   'P 1'
#
loop_
_entity.id
_entity.type
_entity.pdbx_description
1 polymer ?
#
loop_
_entity_poly.entity_id
_entity_poly.type
_entity_poly.pdbx_seq_one_letter_code
_entity_poly.pdbx_strand_id
1 'polypeptide(L)' 'ANTIGMVIERKRRDGERDGLLWFCENCNEKLYEEYFDLEDITTQFQGVFKRFYDDENLRTCKNCETVMQPPPVVS' A
#
# COMPACT_ATOMS: atom_id res chain seq x y z
N ALA A 1 16.57 9.78 14.38
CA ALA A 1 17.61 9.81 13.32
C ALA A 1 18.75 8.86 13.72
N ASN A 2 19.53 8.34 12.76
CA ASN A 2 20.62 7.36 12.96
C ASN A 2 20.19 5.96 13.44
N THR A 3 19.16 5.40 12.81
CA THR A 3 18.69 4.03 13.08
C THR A 3 19.00 3.12 11.89
N ILE A 4 19.32 1.86 12.15
CA ILE A 4 19.49 0.81 11.14
C ILE A 4 18.35 -0.20 11.28
N GLY A 5 17.68 -0.50 10.17
CA GLY A 5 16.70 -1.59 10.07
C GLY A 5 17.20 -2.65 9.10
N MET A 6 17.15 -3.92 9.49
CA MET A 6 17.47 -5.07 8.62
C MET A 6 16.20 -5.90 8.44
N VAL A 7 15.88 -6.20 7.19
CA VAL A 7 14.71 -7.00 6.81
C VAL A 7 15.21 -8.21 6.01
N ILE A 8 14.74 -9.40 6.38
CA ILE A 8 15.02 -10.65 5.66
C ILE A 8 13.69 -11.32 5.38
N GLU A 9 13.42 -11.59 4.11
CA GLU A 9 12.22 -12.28 3.65
C GLU A 9 12.59 -13.49 2.79
N ARG A 10 11.67 -14.47 2.71
CA ARG A 10 11.80 -15.57 1.75
C ARG A 10 11.16 -15.21 0.42
N LYS A 11 11.69 -15.78 -0.66
CA LYS A 11 10.95 -15.82 -1.93
C LYS A 11 9.63 -16.56 -1.75
N ARG A 12 8.59 -16.05 -2.39
CA ARG A 12 7.27 -16.68 -2.43
C ARG A 12 7.34 -17.98 -3.22
N ARG A 13 6.53 -18.95 -2.83
CA ARG A 13 6.30 -20.18 -3.59
C ARG A 13 5.28 -19.89 -4.68
N ASP A 14 5.24 -20.75 -5.70
CA ASP A 14 4.25 -20.64 -6.76
C ASP A 14 2.83 -20.62 -6.18
N GLY A 15 2.05 -19.63 -6.59
CA GLY A 15 0.67 -19.40 -6.12
C GLY A 15 0.54 -18.62 -4.82
N GLU A 16 1.63 -18.25 -4.14
CA GLU A 16 1.58 -17.31 -3.02
C GLU A 16 1.57 -15.87 -3.53
N ARG A 17 0.57 -15.10 -3.10
CA ARG A 17 0.41 -13.69 -3.47
C ARG A 17 0.66 -12.78 -2.28
N ASP A 18 1.33 -11.66 -2.54
CA ASP A 18 1.44 -10.55 -1.60
C ASP A 18 0.23 -9.64 -1.74
N GLY A 19 -0.14 -8.98 -0.65
CA GLY A 19 -1.28 -8.08 -0.57
C GLY A 19 -0.89 -6.74 0.04
N LEU A 20 -1.25 -5.65 -0.63
CA LEU A 20 -1.17 -4.30 -0.09
C LEU A 20 -2.58 -3.80 0.19
N LEU A 21 -2.82 -3.37 1.43
CA LEU A 21 -4.14 -2.96 1.91
C LEU A 21 -4.06 -1.57 2.54
N TRP A 22 -5.07 -0.76 2.27
CA TRP A 22 -5.26 0.56 2.89
C TRP A 22 -6.58 0.58 3.64
N PHE A 23 -6.55 1.19 4.82
CA PHE A 23 -7.70 1.36 5.69
C PHE A 23 -7.88 2.84 6.01
N CYS A 24 -9.13 3.25 6.19
CA CYS A 24 -9.49 4.62 6.54
C CYS A 24 -8.92 4.97 7.91
N GLU A 25 -8.18 6.07 8.00
CA GLU A 25 -7.54 6.52 9.24
C GLU A 25 -8.54 6.99 10.31
N ASN A 26 -9.79 7.29 9.92
CA ASN A 26 -10.84 7.75 10.82
C ASN A 26 -11.71 6.61 11.39
N CYS A 27 -12.12 5.65 10.55
CA CYS A 27 -13.05 4.59 10.97
C CYS A 27 -12.57 3.16 10.71
N ASN A 28 -11.33 2.98 10.24
CA ASN A 28 -10.70 1.70 9.93
C ASN A 28 -11.43 0.83 8.88
N GLU A 29 -12.32 1.43 8.09
CA GLU A 29 -12.95 0.77 6.94
C GLU A 29 -11.91 0.52 5.84
N LYS A 30 -11.97 -0.63 5.16
CA LYS A 30 -11.02 -0.94 4.08
C LYS A 30 -11.27 -0.03 2.87
N LEU A 31 -10.25 0.71 2.45
CA LEU A 31 -10.32 1.60 1.29
C LEU A 31 -10.02 0.86 -0.01
N TYR A 32 -8.91 0.14 0.00
CA TYR A 32 -8.37 -0.51 -1.18
C TYR A 32 -7.54 -1.73 -0.78
N GLU A 33 -7.54 -2.73 -1.65
CA GLU A 33 -6.61 -3.85 -1.57
C GLU A 33 -6.18 -4.27 -2.97
N GLU A 34 -4.92 -4.68 -3.10
CA GLU A 34 -4.40 -5.28 -4.32
C GLU A 34 -3.53 -6.48 -3.97
N TYR A 35 -3.75 -7.60 -4.66
CA TYR A 35 -2.95 -8.81 -4.53
C TYR A 35 -2.20 -9.10 -5.82
N PHE A 36 -0.95 -9.56 -5.72
CA PHE A 36 -0.10 -9.85 -6.87
C PHE A 36 0.97 -10.88 -6.54
N ASP A 37 1.47 -11.57 -7.56
CA ASP A 37 2.66 -12.40 -7.43
C ASP A 37 3.89 -11.48 -7.35
N LEU A 38 4.67 -11.62 -6.27
CA LEU A 38 5.81 -10.75 -5.99
C LEU A 38 7.09 -11.27 -6.66
N GLU A 39 7.54 -10.56 -7.68
CA GLU A 39 8.78 -10.81 -8.43
C GLU A 39 9.86 -9.77 -8.09
N ASP A 40 9.48 -8.49 -8.01
CA ASP A 40 10.35 -7.36 -7.66
C ASP A 40 9.60 -6.36 -6.78
N ILE A 41 9.94 -6.37 -5.49
CA ILE A 41 9.35 -5.49 -4.48
C ILE A 41 9.57 -4.01 -4.79
N THR A 42 10.70 -3.63 -5.39
CA THR A 42 11.06 -2.23 -5.57
C THR A 42 10.23 -1.55 -6.66
N THR A 43 9.87 -2.29 -7.70
CA THR A 43 9.09 -1.76 -8.83
C THR A 43 7.60 -2.00 -8.64
N GLN A 44 7.19 -3.19 -8.19
CA GLN A 44 5.78 -3.54 -8.08
C GLN A 44 5.07 -2.74 -7.00
N PHE A 45 5.68 -2.58 -5.81
CA PHE A 45 5.05 -1.82 -4.73
C PHE A 45 4.83 -0.36 -5.14
N GLN A 46 5.83 0.28 -5.78
CA GLN A 46 5.72 1.65 -6.27
C GLN A 46 4.59 1.81 -7.30
N GLY A 47 4.39 0.81 -8.16
CA GLY A 47 3.27 0.78 -9.10
C GLY A 47 1.91 0.75 -8.40
N VAL A 48 1.74 -0.11 -7.38
CA VAL A 48 0.50 -0.19 -6.59
C VAL A 48 0.28 1.09 -5.79
N PHE A 49 1.33 1.63 -5.17
CA PHE A 49 1.29 2.89 -4.44
C PHE A 49 0.82 4.03 -5.34
N LYS A 50 1.39 4.15 -6.55
CA LYS A 50 0.97 5.16 -7.52
C LYS A 50 -0.51 5.02 -7.89
N ARG A 51 -0.98 3.80 -8.16
CA ARG A 51 -2.41 3.56 -8.46
C ARG A 51 -3.32 4.03 -7.32
N PHE A 52 -2.98 3.70 -6.08
CA PHE A 52 -3.77 4.08 -4.93
C PHE A 52 -3.69 5.59 -4.65
N TYR A 53 -2.48 6.17 -4.60
CA TYR A 53 -2.31 7.56 -4.20
C TYR A 53 -2.76 8.59 -5.24
N ASP A 54 -2.70 8.25 -6.53
CA ASP A 54 -3.14 9.14 -7.62
C ASP A 54 -4.67 9.14 -7.85
N ASP A 55 -5.41 8.18 -7.29
CA ASP A 55 -6.87 8.09 -7.45
C ASP A 55 -7.59 8.49 -6.15
N GLU A 56 -8.20 9.67 -6.14
CA GLU A 56 -8.97 10.15 -5.00
C GLU A 56 -10.16 9.26 -4.65
N ASN A 57 -10.78 8.59 -5.62
CA ASN A 57 -11.90 7.69 -5.34
C ASN A 57 -11.46 6.47 -4.53
N LEU A 58 -10.24 5.96 -4.79
CA LEU A 58 -9.66 4.87 -4.02
C LEU A 58 -9.27 5.33 -2.60
N ARG A 59 -8.88 6.60 -2.45
CA ARG A 59 -8.53 7.21 -1.15
C ARG A 59 -9.72 7.68 -0.33
N THR A 60 -10.91 7.77 -0.92
CA THR A 60 -12.11 8.28 -0.25
C THR A 60 -12.87 7.15 0.43
N CYS A 61 -13.02 7.24 1.75
CA CYS A 61 -13.80 6.29 2.52
C CYS A 61 -15.28 6.39 2.17
N LYS A 62 -15.88 5.29 1.70
CA LYS A 62 -17.31 5.23 1.38
C LYS A 62 -18.22 5.23 2.61
N ASN A 63 -17.67 4.96 3.79
CA ASN A 63 -18.43 4.88 5.05
C ASN A 63 -18.50 6.23 5.79
N CYS A 64 -17.42 7.01 5.79
CA CYS A 64 -17.33 8.26 6.56
C CYS A 64 -16.80 9.46 5.76
N GLU A 65 -16.68 9.32 4.44
CA GLU A 65 -16.29 10.37 3.49
C GLU A 65 -14.87 10.97 3.70
N THR A 66 -14.13 10.46 4.70
CA THR A 66 -12.76 10.86 4.96
C THR A 66 -11.87 10.47 3.78
N VAL A 67 -11.12 11.44 3.25
CA VAL A 67 -10.15 11.25 2.16
C VAL A 67 -8.75 11.10 2.74
N MET A 68 -8.13 9.93 2.56
CA MET A 68 -6.73 9.70 2.95
C MET A 68 -5.80 10.59 2.14
N GLN A 69 -4.87 11.28 2.80
CA GLN A 69 -3.88 12.11 2.10
C GLN A 69 -2.68 11.26 1.66
N PRO A 70 -2.10 11.50 0.47
CA PRO A 70 -0.85 10.87 0.08
C PRO A 70 0.28 11.17 1.08
N PRO A 71 1.25 10.26 1.26
CA PRO A 71 2.40 10.52 2.10
C PRO A 71 3.20 11.71 1.57
N PRO A 72 3.89 12.47 2.44
CA PRO A 72 4.74 13.56 2.01
C PRO A 72 5.84 13.03 1.08
N VAL A 73 6.12 13.77 0.01
CA VAL A 73 7.26 13.46 -0.85
C VAL A 73 8.53 13.79 -0.07
N VAL A 74 9.25 12.75 0.35
CA VAL A 74 10.56 12.92 0.99
C VAL A 74 11.60 12.99 -0.11
N SER A 75 12.10 14.22 -0.35
CA SER A 75 13.23 14.48 -1.27
C SER A 75 14.57 14.19 -0.60
#